data_AF-A0A1H9UUU5-F1
#
_entry.id   AF-A0A1H9UUU5-F1
#
_cell.length_a   1.000
_cell.length_b   1.000
_cell.length_c   1.000
_cell.angle_alpha   90.00
_cell.angle_beta   90.00
_cell.angle_gamma   90.00
#
_symmetry.space_group_name_H-M   'P 1'
#
loop_
_entity.id
_entity.type
_entity.pdbx_description
1 polymer ?
#
loop_
_entity_poly.entity_id
_entity_poly.type
_entity_poly.pdbx_seq_one_letter_code
_entity_poly.pdbx_strand_id
1 'polypeptide(L)'
;MTTTNSTTTLNKPLFHLVQLAGIFTELVDTGCADAVKAPADDQELALWLAAAATVDGEIAECIREPVEQVFGRAFTEQELHDAISNALEELSTYLDWFDQELDVVDLSPKHRRWVLGVAWDSAPMQSLVDDGLITPVAVSTTYTNPEDDDWDEDADDYDEASAHPAPPLAVAHRQTVQDLLTACSLPSTDEVDLTELLAVEKKLKPRLVSLLEVFRDNEVYLASERSSRRSPELQAWIDKNVQYTEGLAVNAQYNVAMVLLAMNLLVIDIDTDRLEVNPDPRVSLDREFASVRLAFKVVPLLFSAEGRHLGLIDAAIACAGPLAAANALKMPVNQLEGWFKLRMAEVPRVGNTVGLHHYSLSYVARQVLGIQVAPPFVFDRVQLTTTGKLLVQWALRRYSGRLTAL
;
A
#
# COMPACT_ATOMS: atom_id res chain seq x y z
N MET A 1 9.88 19.79 -58.23
CA MET A 1 8.65 20.45 -57.76
C MET A 1 8.38 19.93 -56.37
N THR A 2 8.30 20.88 -55.46
CA THR A 2 8.16 20.84 -54.01
C THR A 2 6.83 20.24 -53.58
N THR A 3 6.87 19.35 -52.58
CA THR A 3 5.86 19.24 -51.50
C THR A 3 6.52 18.64 -50.26
N THR A 4 7.40 19.43 -49.64
CA THR A 4 7.71 19.35 -48.21
C THR A 4 7.14 20.64 -47.60
N ASN A 5 6.41 20.52 -46.48
CA ASN A 5 5.81 21.59 -45.65
C ASN A 5 4.27 21.60 -45.62
N SER A 6 3.63 20.53 -45.14
CA SER A 6 2.26 20.60 -44.62
C SER A 6 2.08 20.03 -43.21
N THR A 7 3.08 19.38 -42.62
CA THR A 7 2.99 18.77 -41.27
C THR A 7 3.47 19.65 -40.13
N THR A 8 4.21 20.73 -40.39
CA THR A 8 4.86 21.54 -39.33
C THR A 8 3.95 22.56 -38.63
N THR A 9 2.69 22.71 -39.05
CA THR A 9 1.73 23.66 -38.41
C THR A 9 0.68 22.97 -37.55
N LEU A 10 0.26 21.74 -37.88
CA LEU A 10 -0.72 20.99 -37.08
C LEU A 10 -0.15 20.47 -35.75
N ASN A 11 1.15 20.19 -35.69
CA ASN A 11 1.77 19.58 -34.51
C ASN A 11 2.24 20.58 -33.45
N LYS A 12 2.15 21.89 -33.71
CA LYS A 12 2.59 22.93 -32.75
C LYS A 12 1.75 22.98 -31.46
N PRO A 13 0.40 22.91 -31.52
CA PRO A 13 -0.41 22.93 -30.31
C PRO A 13 -0.19 21.69 -29.44
N LEU A 14 -0.12 20.50 -30.05
CA LEU A 14 0.21 19.26 -29.35
C LEU A 14 1.61 19.30 -28.74
N PHE A 15 2.61 19.76 -29.48
CA PHE A 15 3.96 19.93 -28.95
C PHE A 15 4.00 20.89 -27.76
N HIS A 16 3.23 21.98 -27.80
CA HIS A 16 3.14 22.91 -26.67
C HIS A 16 2.48 22.25 -25.44
N LEU A 17 1.43 21.46 -25.65
CA LEU A 17 0.80 20.68 -24.57
C LEU A 17 1.77 19.65 -23.98
N VAL A 18 2.59 18.99 -24.79
CA VAL A 18 3.66 18.09 -24.32
C VAL A 18 4.66 18.83 -23.44
N GLN A 19 5.02 20.07 -23.78
CA GLN A 19 5.91 20.89 -22.96
C GLN A 19 5.28 21.27 -21.62
N LEU A 20 4.02 21.70 -21.65
CA LEU A 20 3.28 22.11 -20.46
C LEU A 20 3.01 20.93 -19.51
N ALA A 21 2.76 19.75 -20.07
CA ALA A 21 2.55 18.51 -19.33
C ALA A 21 3.85 17.93 -18.74
N GLY A 22 4.99 18.60 -18.89
CA GLY A 22 6.23 18.23 -18.21
C GLY A 22 6.96 17.02 -18.79
N ILE A 23 6.58 16.48 -19.96
CA ILE A 23 7.18 15.26 -20.54
C ILE A 23 8.71 15.33 -20.62
N PHE A 24 9.29 16.51 -20.86
CA PHE A 24 10.76 16.66 -20.97
C PHE A 24 11.50 16.67 -19.63
N THR A 25 10.79 16.88 -18.54
CA THR A 25 11.36 17.10 -17.20
C THR A 25 10.88 16.07 -16.18
N GLU A 26 9.78 15.40 -16.46
CA GLU A 26 9.13 14.42 -15.59
C GLU A 26 9.38 12.99 -16.06
N LEU A 27 9.32 12.06 -15.12
CA LEU A 27 9.41 10.62 -15.40
C LEU A 27 8.12 10.15 -16.07
N VAL A 28 8.22 9.31 -17.10
CA VAL A 28 7.06 8.69 -17.76
C VAL A 28 6.90 7.25 -17.24
N ASP A 29 5.70 6.87 -16.79
CA ASP A 29 5.43 5.52 -16.26
C ASP A 29 4.44 4.74 -17.15
N THR A 30 4.98 3.72 -17.84
CA THR A 30 4.24 2.88 -18.79
C THR A 30 3.58 1.66 -18.15
N GLY A 31 3.62 1.51 -16.82
CA GLY A 31 3.12 0.35 -16.09
C GLY A 31 1.65 -0.02 -16.34
N CYS A 32 0.82 0.92 -16.81
CA CYS A 32 -0.59 0.72 -17.14
C CYS A 32 -0.91 0.80 -18.65
N ALA A 33 0.08 1.01 -19.51
CA ALA A 33 -0.11 1.22 -20.95
C ALA A 33 -0.73 0.00 -21.67
N ASP A 34 -0.45 -1.21 -21.20
CA ASP A 34 -1.03 -2.45 -21.76
C ASP A 34 -2.48 -2.71 -21.30
N ALA A 35 -2.93 -2.06 -20.22
CA ALA A 35 -4.23 -2.30 -19.59
C ALA A 35 -5.29 -1.25 -19.95
N VAL A 36 -4.85 -0.09 -20.47
CA VAL A 36 -5.71 1.04 -20.85
C VAL A 36 -5.50 1.34 -22.33
N LYS A 37 -6.57 1.72 -23.02
CA LYS A 37 -6.48 2.09 -24.42
C LYS A 37 -5.79 3.46 -24.53
N ALA A 38 -4.67 3.51 -25.26
CA ALA A 38 -3.99 4.77 -25.55
C ALA A 38 -4.87 5.70 -26.42
N PRO A 39 -4.67 7.02 -26.34
CA PRO A 39 -5.34 8.00 -27.18
C PRO A 39 -5.29 7.63 -28.66
N ALA A 40 -6.45 7.61 -29.32
CA ALA A 40 -6.58 7.18 -30.70
C ALA A 40 -6.25 8.28 -31.70
N ASP A 41 -6.43 9.55 -31.32
CA ASP A 41 -6.23 10.71 -32.18
C ASP A 41 -5.68 11.94 -31.45
N ASP A 42 -5.38 12.99 -32.22
CA ASP A 42 -4.83 14.26 -31.74
C ASP A 42 -5.72 14.96 -30.71
N GLN A 43 -7.04 14.81 -30.82
CA GLN A 43 -8.00 15.46 -29.93
C GLN A 43 -8.02 14.77 -28.57
N GLU A 44 -8.05 13.44 -28.56
CA GLU A 44 -7.97 12.63 -27.34
C GLU A 44 -6.62 12.85 -26.64
N LEU A 45 -5.51 12.86 -27.40
CA LEU A 45 -4.20 13.15 -26.84
C LEU A 45 -4.12 14.57 -26.23
N ALA A 46 -4.71 15.57 -26.89
CA ALA A 46 -4.70 16.94 -26.38
C ALA A 46 -5.44 17.06 -25.04
N LEU A 47 -6.56 16.35 -24.86
CA LEU A 47 -7.31 16.34 -23.60
C LEU A 47 -6.51 15.67 -22.48
N TRP A 48 -5.80 14.58 -22.77
CA TRP A 48 -4.97 13.88 -21.79
C TRP A 48 -3.76 14.72 -21.36
N LEU A 49 -3.10 15.39 -22.31
CA LEU A 49 -2.00 16.32 -22.00
C LEU A 49 -2.48 17.55 -21.25
N ALA A 50 -3.69 18.05 -21.56
CA ALA A 50 -4.28 19.16 -20.82
C ALA A 50 -4.57 18.80 -19.35
N ALA A 51 -5.03 17.58 -19.09
CA ALA A 51 -5.19 17.07 -17.73
C ALA A 51 -3.84 17.04 -16.99
N ALA A 52 -2.81 16.46 -17.61
CA ALA A 52 -1.48 16.36 -17.02
C ALA A 52 -0.80 17.73 -16.80
N ALA A 53 -1.18 18.76 -17.56
CA ALA A 53 -0.66 20.11 -17.41
C ALA A 53 -1.42 20.97 -16.37
N THR A 54 -2.59 20.51 -15.90
CA THR A 54 -3.42 21.26 -14.94
C THR A 54 -2.75 21.30 -13.55
N VAL A 55 -2.90 22.43 -12.86
CA VAL A 55 -2.31 22.70 -11.54
C VAL A 55 -3.38 23.30 -10.64
N ASP A 56 -3.52 22.81 -9.42
CA ASP A 56 -4.49 23.28 -8.40
C ASP A 56 -5.93 23.39 -8.94
N GLY A 57 -6.33 22.50 -9.84
CA GLY A 57 -7.66 22.55 -10.43
C GLY A 57 -7.93 23.60 -11.50
N GLU A 58 -6.97 24.48 -11.79
CA GLU A 58 -7.20 25.60 -12.71
C GLU A 58 -6.66 25.28 -14.12
N ILE A 59 -7.54 25.24 -15.11
CA ILE A 59 -7.14 25.15 -16.52
C ILE A 59 -6.69 26.53 -16.99
N ALA A 60 -5.40 26.79 -16.85
CA ALA A 60 -4.78 28.04 -17.24
C ALA A 60 -4.97 28.36 -18.73
N GLU A 61 -4.99 29.65 -19.07
CA GLU A 61 -5.18 30.14 -20.44
C GLU A 61 -4.13 29.56 -21.42
N CYS A 62 -2.91 29.33 -20.92
CA CYS A 62 -1.81 28.71 -21.67
C CYS A 62 -2.04 27.24 -22.06
N ILE A 63 -2.92 26.51 -21.35
CA ILE A 63 -3.36 25.14 -21.68
C ILE A 63 -4.58 25.20 -22.59
N ARG A 64 -5.51 26.11 -22.29
CA ARG A 64 -6.77 26.28 -23.04
C ARG A 64 -6.52 26.61 -24.50
N GLU A 65 -5.66 27.59 -24.80
CA GLU A 65 -5.42 28.05 -26.17
C GLU A 65 -4.92 26.91 -27.10
N PRO A 66 -3.92 26.09 -26.72
CA PRO A 66 -3.52 24.92 -27.50
C PRO A 66 -4.64 23.90 -27.73
N VAL A 67 -5.46 23.60 -26.72
CA VAL A 67 -6.58 22.65 -26.86
C VAL A 67 -7.61 23.19 -27.86
N GLU A 68 -7.99 24.46 -27.74
CA GLU A 68 -8.92 25.10 -28.68
C GLU A 68 -8.39 25.09 -30.12
N GLN A 69 -7.07 25.22 -30.30
CA GLN A 69 -6.42 25.12 -31.60
C GLN A 69 -6.47 23.70 -32.18
N VAL A 70 -6.31 22.65 -31.36
CA VAL A 70 -6.44 21.24 -31.82
C VAL A 70 -7.89 20.91 -32.21
N PHE A 71 -8.87 21.38 -31.42
CA PHE A 71 -10.28 21.14 -31.67
C PHE A 71 -10.89 22.08 -32.72
N GLY A 72 -10.18 23.14 -33.11
CA GLY A 72 -10.65 24.14 -34.08
C GLY A 72 -11.86 24.95 -33.60
N ARG A 73 -12.10 25.02 -32.29
CA ARG A 73 -13.19 25.78 -31.68
C ARG A 73 -12.82 26.24 -30.28
N ALA A 74 -13.46 27.31 -29.82
CA ALA A 74 -13.39 27.72 -28.42
C ALA A 74 -14.21 26.78 -27.52
N PHE A 75 -13.76 26.63 -26.28
CA PHE A 75 -14.51 25.96 -25.21
C PHE A 75 -14.93 26.97 -24.15
N THR A 76 -16.07 26.73 -23.52
CA THR A 76 -16.30 27.31 -22.19
C THR A 76 -15.45 26.56 -21.15
N GLU A 77 -15.20 27.17 -20.00
CA GLU A 77 -14.45 26.52 -18.91
C GLU A 77 -15.08 25.18 -18.49
N GLN A 78 -16.41 25.15 -18.32
CA GLN A 78 -17.13 23.92 -17.99
C GLN A 78 -17.10 22.88 -19.12
N GLU A 79 -17.29 23.31 -20.37
CA GLU A 79 -17.23 22.37 -21.52
C GLU A 79 -15.85 21.74 -21.67
N LEU A 80 -14.79 22.48 -21.37
CA LEU A 80 -13.43 21.96 -21.42
C LEU A 80 -13.17 20.99 -20.27
N HIS A 81 -13.60 21.34 -19.05
CA HIS A 81 -13.54 20.46 -17.90
C HIS A 81 -14.25 19.12 -18.18
N ASP A 82 -15.51 19.17 -18.61
CA ASP A 82 -16.30 17.98 -18.92
C ASP A 82 -15.66 17.13 -20.04
N ALA A 83 -15.09 17.78 -21.06
CA ALA A 83 -14.41 17.08 -22.15
C ALA A 83 -13.17 16.33 -21.64
N ILE A 84 -12.37 16.94 -20.76
CA ILE A 84 -11.22 16.29 -20.15
C ILE A 84 -11.67 15.15 -19.23
N SER A 85 -12.72 15.34 -18.41
CA SER A 85 -13.25 14.29 -17.52
C SER A 85 -13.67 13.06 -18.30
N ASN A 86 -14.43 13.26 -19.37
CA ASN A 86 -14.90 12.17 -20.21
C ASN A 86 -13.75 11.45 -20.92
N ALA A 87 -12.69 12.17 -21.31
CA ALA A 87 -11.52 11.55 -21.94
C ALA A 87 -10.71 10.68 -20.95
N LEU A 88 -10.76 10.97 -19.65
CA LEU A 88 -10.08 10.19 -18.61
C LEU A 88 -10.91 9.03 -18.04
N GLU A 89 -12.19 8.89 -18.42
CA GLU A 89 -13.12 7.91 -17.82
C GLU A 89 -12.63 6.44 -17.94
N GLU A 90 -11.95 6.08 -19.03
CA GLU A 90 -11.40 4.72 -19.19
C GLU A 90 -10.21 4.46 -18.27
N LEU A 91 -9.32 5.44 -18.10
CA LEU A 91 -8.24 5.38 -17.12
C LEU A 91 -8.83 5.37 -15.71
N SER A 92 -9.85 6.18 -15.44
CA SER A 92 -10.58 6.20 -14.17
C SER A 92 -11.24 4.87 -13.88
N THR A 93 -11.77 4.15 -14.87
CA THR A 93 -12.35 2.81 -14.67
C THR A 93 -11.28 1.79 -14.28
N TYR A 94 -10.08 1.90 -14.84
CA TYR A 94 -8.94 1.09 -14.44
C TYR A 94 -8.44 1.48 -13.03
N LEU A 95 -8.46 2.77 -12.67
CA LEU A 95 -8.10 3.25 -11.34
C LEU A 95 -9.19 3.02 -10.27
N ASP A 96 -10.45 2.90 -10.67
CA ASP A 96 -11.59 2.49 -9.84
C ASP A 96 -11.47 1.02 -9.42
N TRP A 97 -10.80 0.17 -10.23
CA TRP A 97 -10.35 -1.15 -9.76
C TRP A 97 -9.35 -1.09 -8.60
N PHE A 98 -8.77 0.09 -8.35
CA PHE A 98 -7.89 0.41 -7.23
C PHE A 98 -8.48 1.45 -6.26
N ASP A 99 -9.80 1.72 -6.32
CA ASP A 99 -10.51 2.62 -5.39
C ASP A 99 -10.04 4.09 -5.45
N GLN A 100 -9.56 4.54 -6.61
CA GLN A 100 -9.14 5.93 -6.86
C GLN A 100 -10.01 6.56 -7.95
N GLU A 101 -10.81 7.57 -7.59
CA GLU A 101 -11.50 8.41 -8.56
C GLU A 101 -10.50 9.43 -9.15
N LEU A 102 -10.44 9.53 -10.47
CA LEU A 102 -9.75 10.64 -11.12
C LEU A 102 -10.69 11.83 -11.16
N ASP A 103 -10.43 12.83 -10.33
CA ASP A 103 -10.97 14.16 -10.57
C ASP A 103 -9.98 14.94 -11.45
N VAL A 104 -10.48 15.55 -12.52
CA VAL A 104 -9.71 16.28 -13.54
C VAL A 104 -8.86 17.41 -12.96
N VAL A 105 -9.27 17.85 -11.78
CA VAL A 105 -8.82 19.04 -11.08
C VAL A 105 -7.49 18.80 -10.37
N ASP A 106 -7.28 17.60 -9.80
CA ASP A 106 -6.13 17.32 -8.92
C ASP A 106 -5.47 15.97 -9.24
N LEU A 107 -4.98 15.80 -10.48
CA LEU A 107 -4.10 14.67 -10.77
C LEU A 107 -2.87 14.75 -9.88
N SER A 108 -2.72 13.75 -8.99
CA SER A 108 -1.50 13.56 -8.21
C SER A 108 -0.28 13.48 -9.14
N PRO A 109 0.94 13.79 -8.66
CA PRO A 109 2.16 13.62 -9.45
C PRO A 109 2.27 12.23 -10.09
N LYS A 110 1.76 11.20 -9.43
CA LYS A 110 1.73 9.81 -9.92
C LYS A 110 0.70 9.57 -11.01
N HIS A 111 -0.55 10.04 -10.84
CA HIS A 111 -1.57 9.95 -11.89
C HIS A 111 -1.13 10.68 -13.15
N ARG A 112 -0.47 11.83 -12.98
CA ARG A 112 0.17 12.58 -14.08
C ARG A 112 1.16 11.69 -14.85
N ARG A 113 2.08 10.99 -14.16
CA ARG A 113 3.05 10.08 -14.81
C ARG A 113 2.39 8.93 -15.58
N TRP A 114 1.26 8.39 -15.08
CA TRP A 114 0.49 7.36 -15.78
C TRP A 114 -0.23 7.89 -17.01
N VAL A 115 -0.91 9.03 -16.89
CA VAL A 115 -1.53 9.71 -18.05
C VAL A 115 -0.48 9.93 -19.13
N LEU A 116 0.71 10.42 -18.74
CA LEU A 116 1.84 10.61 -19.65
C LEU A 116 2.37 9.30 -20.24
N GLY A 117 2.42 8.21 -19.47
CA GLY A 117 2.90 6.91 -19.93
C GLY A 117 1.97 6.20 -20.89
N VAL A 118 0.66 6.24 -20.64
CA VAL A 118 -0.32 5.70 -21.58
C VAL A 118 -0.40 6.59 -22.84
N ALA A 119 -0.29 7.91 -22.68
CA ALA A 119 -0.20 8.84 -23.81
C ALA A 119 1.08 8.62 -24.64
N TRP A 120 2.17 8.16 -24.03
CA TRP A 120 3.46 7.92 -24.69
C TRP A 120 3.32 6.92 -25.84
N ASP A 121 2.54 5.86 -25.65
CA ASP A 121 2.36 4.78 -26.63
C ASP A 121 1.29 5.10 -27.71
N SER A 122 0.69 6.30 -27.66
CA SER A 122 -0.30 6.73 -28.64
C SER A 122 0.31 7.01 -30.03
N ALA A 123 -0.42 6.69 -31.10
CA ALA A 123 0.03 6.94 -32.47
C ALA A 123 0.35 8.43 -32.75
N PRO A 124 -0.44 9.41 -32.25
CA PRO A 124 -0.10 10.83 -32.36
C PRO A 124 1.22 11.19 -31.65
N MET A 125 1.49 10.65 -30.46
CA MET A 125 2.74 10.90 -29.75
C MET A 125 3.94 10.31 -30.52
N GLN A 126 3.81 9.08 -31.02
CA GLN A 126 4.85 8.44 -31.83
C GLN A 126 5.13 9.23 -33.11
N SER A 127 4.12 9.85 -33.73
CA SER A 127 4.32 10.76 -34.87
C SER A 127 5.16 11.99 -34.50
N LEU A 128 5.00 12.55 -33.30
CA LEU A 128 5.81 13.69 -32.83
C LEU A 128 7.27 13.28 -32.56
N VAL A 129 7.49 12.04 -32.11
CA VAL A 129 8.83 11.45 -31.93
C VAL A 129 9.49 11.20 -33.28
N ASP A 130 8.78 10.59 -34.23
CA ASP A 130 9.27 10.29 -35.59
C ASP A 130 9.59 11.57 -36.38
N ASP A 131 8.81 12.64 -36.18
CA ASP A 131 9.06 13.97 -36.75
C ASP A 131 10.25 14.70 -36.06
N GLY A 132 10.84 14.10 -35.01
CA GLY A 132 11.97 14.65 -34.28
C GLY A 132 11.64 15.87 -33.41
N LEU A 133 10.35 16.09 -33.11
CA LEU A 133 9.90 17.19 -32.25
C LEU A 133 10.09 16.86 -30.77
N ILE A 134 9.95 15.59 -30.39
CA ILE A 134 10.13 15.10 -29.03
C ILE A 134 11.34 14.17 -28.98
N THR A 135 12.21 14.35 -27.98
CA THR A 135 13.34 13.44 -27.74
C THR A 135 12.89 12.33 -26.78
N PRO A 136 13.27 11.05 -27.00
CA PRO A 136 12.89 9.95 -26.10
C PRO A 136 13.29 10.25 -24.65
N VAL A 137 12.31 10.17 -23.75
CA VAL A 137 12.48 10.46 -22.31
C VAL A 137 12.96 9.20 -21.59
N ALA A 138 13.51 9.35 -20.38
CA ALA A 138 13.73 8.21 -19.49
C ALA A 138 12.36 7.59 -19.13
N VAL A 139 12.07 6.41 -19.69
CA VAL A 139 10.85 5.65 -19.44
C VAL A 139 11.09 4.70 -18.27
N SER A 140 10.19 4.71 -17.30
CA SER A 140 10.09 3.65 -16.29
C SER A 140 8.99 2.67 -16.69
N THR A 141 9.29 1.38 -16.57
CA THR A 141 8.32 0.27 -16.63
C THR A 141 8.12 -0.26 -15.22
N THR A 142 7.67 0.61 -14.32
CA THR A 142 7.30 0.21 -12.97
C THR A 142 5.86 -0.27 -13.04
N TYR A 143 5.61 -1.56 -12.78
CA TYR A 143 4.24 -2.05 -12.57
C TYR A 143 3.79 -1.56 -11.19
N THR A 144 3.52 -0.27 -11.07
CA THR A 144 3.18 0.38 -9.81
C THR A 144 1.67 0.30 -9.65
N ASN A 145 1.19 -0.79 -9.05
CA ASN A 145 -0.10 -0.78 -8.37
C ASN A 145 -0.11 0.43 -7.39
N PRO A 146 -1.15 1.28 -7.35
CA PRO A 146 -1.16 2.46 -6.48
C PRO A 146 -0.78 2.19 -5.02
N GLU A 147 -1.01 0.98 -4.49
CA GLU A 147 -0.59 0.60 -3.13
C GLU A 147 0.93 0.41 -2.92
N ASP A 148 1.74 0.44 -3.98
CA ASP A 148 3.20 0.34 -3.85
C ASP A 148 3.89 1.70 -3.62
N ASP A 149 3.20 2.83 -3.89
CA ASP A 149 3.78 4.19 -3.80
C ASP A 149 3.06 5.15 -2.83
N ASP A 150 1.93 4.78 -2.23
CA ASP A 150 1.27 5.62 -1.20
C ASP A 150 1.99 5.52 0.18
N TRP A 151 3.26 5.10 0.18
CA TRP A 151 4.13 5.09 1.36
C TRP A 151 5.34 6.03 1.24
N ASP A 152 5.53 6.69 0.08
CA ASP A 152 6.70 7.57 -0.15
C ASP A 152 6.38 9.07 -0.15
N GLU A 153 5.12 9.53 -0.20
CA GLU A 153 4.83 10.98 -0.12
C GLU A 153 4.89 11.57 1.31
N ASP A 154 4.93 10.75 2.36
CA ASP A 154 5.28 11.18 3.74
C ASP A 154 6.70 10.72 4.16
N ALA A 155 7.43 10.02 3.30
CA ALA A 155 8.81 9.58 3.57
C ALA A 155 9.84 10.63 3.14
N ASP A 156 9.55 11.44 2.11
CA ASP A 156 10.50 12.42 1.58
C ASP A 156 10.55 13.73 2.39
N ASP A 157 9.55 14.03 3.22
CA ASP A 157 9.61 15.16 4.18
C ASP A 157 10.27 14.79 5.52
N TYR A 158 10.71 13.53 5.68
CA TYR A 158 11.52 13.08 6.83
C TYR A 158 12.96 12.70 6.48
N ASP A 159 13.42 12.90 5.23
CA ASP A 159 14.79 12.58 4.82
C ASP A 159 15.77 13.77 4.82
N GLU A 160 15.32 15.01 5.08
CA GLU A 160 16.23 16.15 5.33
C GLU A 160 16.56 16.42 6.80
N ALA A 161 15.97 15.65 7.74
CA ALA A 161 16.20 15.85 9.16
C ALA A 161 16.74 14.62 9.90
N SER A 162 17.63 13.81 9.31
CA SER A 162 18.53 12.93 10.08
C SER A 162 19.64 12.31 9.23
N ALA A 163 20.73 13.05 9.04
CA ALA A 163 22.07 12.48 8.93
C ALA A 163 22.50 11.79 10.25
N HIS A 164 21.65 10.91 10.79
CA HIS A 164 21.92 10.08 11.94
C HIS A 164 22.19 8.65 11.48
N PRO A 165 23.37 8.08 11.77
CA PRO A 165 23.62 6.68 11.47
C PRO A 165 22.56 5.84 12.18
N ALA A 166 21.98 4.86 11.46
CA ALA A 166 21.04 3.91 12.02
C ALA A 166 21.53 3.43 13.40
N PRO A 167 20.69 3.42 14.45
CA PRO A 167 21.15 3.11 15.79
C PRO A 167 21.88 1.75 15.82
N PRO A 168 22.97 1.59 16.60
CA PRO A 168 23.82 0.38 16.60
C PRO A 168 23.06 -0.95 16.79
N LEU A 169 21.90 -0.92 17.46
CA LEU A 169 21.02 -2.08 17.64
C LEU A 169 20.35 -2.57 16.34
N ALA A 170 20.06 -1.69 15.38
CA ALA A 170 19.49 -2.09 14.09
C ALA A 170 20.49 -2.91 13.26
N VAL A 171 21.79 -2.63 13.40
CA VAL A 171 22.87 -3.39 12.77
C VAL A 171 23.04 -4.77 13.43
N ALA A 172 22.92 -4.87 14.75
CA ALA A 172 23.05 -6.14 15.48
C ALA A 172 21.92 -7.15 15.16
N HIS A 173 20.71 -6.68 14.88
CA HIS A 173 19.58 -7.55 14.54
C HIS A 173 19.45 -7.85 13.05
N ARG A 174 20.16 -7.14 12.17
CA ARG A 174 20.15 -7.39 10.72
C ARG A 174 20.57 -8.82 10.37
N GLN A 175 21.69 -9.31 10.92
CA GLN A 175 22.15 -10.69 10.69
C GLN A 175 21.15 -11.71 11.25
N THR A 176 20.60 -11.44 12.44
CA THR A 176 19.61 -12.31 13.08
C THR A 176 18.36 -12.46 12.22
N VAL A 177 17.86 -11.36 11.65
CA VAL A 177 16.73 -11.36 10.72
C VAL A 177 17.08 -12.13 9.45
N GLN A 178 18.26 -11.92 8.86
CA GLN A 178 18.70 -12.63 7.65
C GLN A 178 18.81 -14.15 7.87
N ASP A 179 19.40 -14.59 8.99
CA ASP A 179 19.52 -16.00 9.33
C ASP A 179 18.14 -16.66 9.46
N LEU A 180 17.20 -15.98 10.12
CA LEU A 180 15.81 -16.45 10.27
C LEU A 180 15.04 -16.46 8.95
N LEU A 181 15.18 -15.42 8.11
CA LEU A 181 14.56 -15.37 6.78
C LEU A 181 15.04 -16.50 5.88
N THR A 182 16.33 -16.84 5.95
CA THR A 182 16.90 -17.98 5.22
C THR A 182 16.26 -19.31 5.67
N ALA A 183 15.91 -19.43 6.95
CA ALA A 183 15.25 -20.61 7.49
C ALA A 183 13.76 -20.73 7.08
N CYS A 184 13.13 -19.65 6.60
CA CYS A 184 11.69 -19.61 6.31
C CYS A 184 11.24 -20.41 5.08
N SER A 185 12.14 -21.09 4.33
CA SER A 185 11.80 -21.85 3.11
C SER A 185 10.82 -21.09 2.21
N LEU A 186 11.18 -19.84 1.88
CA LEU A 186 10.31 -18.94 1.13
C LEU A 186 10.06 -19.50 -0.28
N PRO A 187 8.81 -19.55 -0.77
CA PRO A 187 8.50 -20.09 -2.09
C PRO A 187 9.15 -19.24 -3.20
N SER A 188 9.60 -19.92 -4.26
CA SER A 188 10.24 -19.30 -5.44
C SER A 188 9.26 -18.63 -6.40
N THR A 189 7.97 -18.95 -6.30
CA THR A 189 6.88 -18.44 -7.16
C THR A 189 5.80 -17.79 -6.30
N ASP A 190 5.03 -16.89 -6.90
CA ASP A 190 3.92 -16.17 -6.25
C ASP A 190 2.58 -16.90 -6.37
N GLU A 191 2.58 -18.15 -6.84
CA GLU A 191 1.37 -18.95 -6.99
C GLU A 191 0.88 -19.44 -5.63
N VAL A 192 -0.21 -18.85 -5.17
CA VAL A 192 -0.94 -19.31 -3.98
C VAL A 192 -2.08 -20.22 -4.43
N ASP A 193 -2.21 -21.41 -3.84
CA ASP A 193 -3.29 -22.35 -4.14
C ASP A 193 -4.66 -21.73 -3.81
N LEU A 194 -5.50 -21.58 -4.83
CA LEU A 194 -6.85 -21.02 -4.74
C LEU A 194 -7.72 -21.75 -3.71
N THR A 195 -7.53 -23.07 -3.58
CA THR A 195 -8.26 -23.92 -2.62
C THR A 195 -7.93 -23.54 -1.18
N GLU A 196 -6.67 -23.18 -0.93
CA GLU A 196 -6.20 -22.77 0.39
C GLU A 196 -6.62 -21.33 0.72
N LEU A 197 -6.63 -20.43 -0.28
CA LEU A 197 -7.18 -19.08 -0.15
C LEU A 197 -8.67 -19.13 0.22
N LEU A 198 -9.46 -19.99 -0.42
CA LEU A 198 -10.88 -20.19 -0.11
C LEU A 198 -11.08 -20.72 1.32
N ALA A 199 -10.21 -21.62 1.77
CA ALA A 199 -10.27 -22.15 3.12
C ALA A 199 -9.97 -21.09 4.19
N VAL A 200 -9.06 -20.15 3.90
CA VAL A 200 -8.79 -18.98 4.76
C VAL A 200 -9.96 -18.02 4.76
N GLU A 201 -10.47 -17.65 3.58
CA GLU A 201 -11.62 -16.76 3.47
C GLU A 201 -12.81 -17.25 4.31
N LYS A 202 -13.14 -18.53 4.19
CA LYS A 202 -14.24 -19.16 4.93
C LYS A 202 -14.10 -19.02 6.45
N LYS A 203 -12.86 -18.93 6.97
CA LYS A 203 -12.58 -18.73 8.40
C LYS A 203 -12.45 -17.26 8.78
N LEU A 204 -11.91 -16.45 7.88
CA LEU A 204 -11.58 -15.05 8.10
C LEU A 204 -12.83 -14.17 8.06
N LYS A 205 -13.65 -14.31 7.01
CA LYS A 205 -14.83 -13.46 6.80
C LYS A 205 -15.78 -13.46 8.02
N PRO A 206 -16.18 -14.60 8.61
CA PRO A 206 -17.07 -14.58 9.78
C PRO A 206 -16.46 -13.90 11.02
N ARG A 207 -15.13 -14.00 11.19
CA ARG A 207 -14.44 -13.35 12.32
C ARG A 207 -14.42 -11.83 12.16
N LEU A 208 -14.07 -11.35 10.96
CA LEU A 208 -14.08 -9.92 10.64
C LEU A 208 -15.49 -9.35 10.73
N VAL A 209 -16.50 -10.03 10.18
CA VAL A 209 -17.90 -9.60 10.27
C VAL A 209 -18.36 -9.50 11.73
N SER A 210 -18.10 -10.54 12.54
CA SER A 210 -18.46 -10.53 13.96
C SER A 210 -17.73 -9.43 14.74
N LEU A 211 -16.48 -9.11 14.38
CA LEU A 211 -15.75 -8.01 15.00
C LEU A 211 -16.31 -6.65 14.58
N LEU A 212 -16.66 -6.45 13.31
CA LEU A 212 -17.27 -5.21 12.84
C LEU A 212 -18.67 -4.99 13.42
N GLU A 213 -19.42 -6.04 13.73
CA GLU A 213 -20.68 -5.92 14.49
C GLU A 213 -20.44 -5.35 15.89
N VAL A 214 -19.35 -5.74 16.56
CA VAL A 214 -18.98 -5.14 17.86
C VAL A 214 -18.73 -3.64 17.73
N PHE A 215 -17.99 -3.20 16.70
CA PHE A 215 -17.73 -1.77 16.48
C PHE A 215 -18.97 -0.99 16.01
N ARG A 216 -19.90 -1.64 15.30
CA ARG A 216 -21.14 -1.01 14.84
C ARG A 216 -22.12 -0.78 15.99
N ASP A 217 -22.25 -1.76 16.87
CA ASP A 217 -23.29 -1.78 17.89
C ASP A 217 -22.85 -1.12 19.21
N ASN A 218 -21.55 -0.80 19.35
CA ASN A 218 -20.97 -0.26 20.58
C ASN A 218 -20.16 1.00 20.30
N GLU A 219 -20.18 1.94 21.24
CA GLU A 219 -19.34 3.15 21.19
C GLU A 219 -17.89 2.79 21.55
N VAL A 220 -17.10 2.41 20.54
CA VAL A 220 -15.67 2.13 20.69
C VAL A 220 -14.85 3.36 20.31
N TYR A 221 -13.89 3.73 21.16
CA TYR A 221 -13.03 4.90 20.96
C TYR A 221 -11.59 4.47 20.78
N LEU A 222 -10.82 5.24 19.99
CA LEU A 222 -9.37 5.10 20.01
C LEU A 222 -8.88 5.58 21.39
N ALA A 223 -8.07 4.78 22.07
CA ALA A 223 -7.60 5.09 23.42
C ALA A 223 -6.61 6.28 23.38
N SER A 224 -7.12 7.51 23.42
CA SER A 224 -6.36 8.62 23.99
C SER A 224 -6.28 8.40 25.51
N GLU A 225 -5.25 8.92 26.18
CA GLU A 225 -5.11 8.83 27.66
C GLU A 225 -6.35 9.35 28.44
N ARG A 226 -7.35 9.91 27.75
CA ARG A 226 -8.59 10.45 28.28
C ARG A 226 -9.78 9.48 28.29
N SER A 227 -9.76 8.35 27.56
CA SER A 227 -10.87 7.38 27.55
C SER A 227 -10.56 6.13 28.38
N SER A 228 -10.88 6.17 29.68
CA SER A 228 -10.74 5.01 30.58
C SER A 228 -11.80 3.91 30.36
N ARG A 229 -12.68 4.06 29.37
CA ARG A 229 -13.72 3.09 29.04
C ARG A 229 -13.22 2.07 28.03
N ARG A 230 -12.78 0.93 28.54
CA ARG A 230 -12.63 -0.29 27.73
C ARG A 230 -14.01 -0.79 27.34
N SER A 231 -14.27 -1.02 26.04
CA SER A 231 -15.51 -1.68 25.61
C SER A 231 -15.52 -3.12 26.16
N PRO A 232 -16.50 -3.49 27.01
CA PRO A 232 -16.62 -4.85 27.52
C PRO A 232 -16.83 -5.89 26.41
N GLU A 233 -17.58 -5.52 25.36
CA GLU A 233 -17.92 -6.37 24.23
C GLU A 233 -16.68 -6.64 23.37
N LEU A 234 -15.90 -5.60 23.07
CA LEU A 234 -14.62 -5.76 22.38
C LEU A 234 -13.64 -6.57 23.22
N GLN A 235 -13.58 -6.35 24.53
CA GLN A 235 -12.75 -7.16 25.42
C GLN A 235 -13.16 -8.63 25.39
N ALA A 236 -14.46 -8.92 25.47
CA ALA A 236 -14.97 -10.28 25.38
C ALA A 236 -14.67 -10.92 24.02
N TRP A 237 -14.74 -10.15 22.93
CA TRP A 237 -14.32 -10.62 21.60
C TRP A 237 -12.84 -10.98 21.59
N ILE A 238 -11.99 -10.12 22.15
CA ILE A 238 -10.53 -10.33 22.25
C ILE A 238 -10.24 -11.59 23.05
N ASP A 239 -10.79 -11.71 24.26
CA ASP A 239 -10.57 -12.86 25.14
C ASP A 239 -10.99 -14.19 24.49
N LYS A 240 -12.04 -14.15 23.64
CA LYS A 240 -12.54 -15.31 22.90
C LYS A 240 -11.70 -15.66 21.67
N ASN A 241 -11.16 -14.66 20.98
CA ASN A 241 -10.57 -14.84 19.64
C ASN A 241 -9.05 -14.73 19.60
N VAL A 242 -8.43 -14.17 20.64
CA VAL A 242 -7.00 -13.93 20.77
C VAL A 242 -6.55 -14.69 22.01
N GLN A 243 -5.92 -15.84 21.79
CA GLN A 243 -5.64 -16.85 22.83
C GLN A 243 -4.69 -16.34 23.93
N TYR A 244 -5.20 -15.60 24.92
CA TYR A 244 -4.48 -14.95 26.03
C TYR A 244 -3.73 -13.67 25.62
N THR A 245 -4.45 -12.56 25.47
CA THR A 245 -3.87 -11.20 25.38
C THR A 245 -3.37 -10.65 26.71
N GLU A 246 -3.61 -11.37 27.82
CA GLU A 246 -3.12 -11.02 29.14
C GLU A 246 -1.59 -10.87 29.12
N GLY A 247 -1.09 -9.65 29.32
CA GLY A 247 0.35 -9.37 29.36
C GLY A 247 0.95 -8.78 28.08
N LEU A 248 0.21 -8.74 26.97
CA LEU A 248 0.39 -7.64 26.02
C LEU A 248 -0.07 -6.37 26.77
N ALA A 249 0.62 -5.23 26.62
CA ALA A 249 0.27 -4.01 27.36
C ALA A 249 -1.23 -3.64 27.18
N VAL A 250 -1.72 -2.61 27.90
CA VAL A 250 -3.11 -2.06 27.91
C VAL A 250 -3.75 -1.85 26.51
N ASN A 251 -3.01 -2.08 25.44
CA ASN A 251 -3.25 -1.76 24.06
C ASN A 251 -3.79 -2.93 23.23
N ALA A 252 -4.22 -4.07 23.79
CA ALA A 252 -4.79 -5.14 22.95
C ALA A 252 -6.01 -4.67 22.13
N GLN A 253 -6.90 -3.89 22.76
CA GLN A 253 -8.03 -3.22 22.07
C GLN A 253 -7.53 -2.22 21.02
N TYR A 254 -6.53 -1.40 21.38
CA TYR A 254 -5.89 -0.46 20.47
C TYR A 254 -5.26 -1.16 19.26
N ASN A 255 -4.55 -2.26 19.46
CA ASN A 255 -3.93 -3.04 18.39
C ASN A 255 -4.98 -3.65 17.46
N VAL A 256 -6.11 -4.13 18.00
CA VAL A 256 -7.23 -4.60 17.17
C VAL A 256 -7.77 -3.46 16.32
N ALA A 257 -8.01 -2.29 16.92
CA ALA A 257 -8.44 -1.10 16.18
C ALA A 257 -7.44 -0.70 15.08
N MET A 258 -6.14 -0.64 15.40
CA MET A 258 -5.08 -0.31 14.44
C MET A 258 -5.02 -1.30 13.27
N VAL A 259 -5.20 -2.60 13.53
CA VAL A 259 -5.25 -3.62 12.47
C VAL A 259 -6.44 -3.36 11.55
N LEU A 260 -7.61 -3.05 12.10
CA LEU A 260 -8.82 -2.82 11.29
C LEU A 260 -8.78 -1.48 10.53
N LEU A 261 -8.18 -0.44 11.11
CA LEU A 261 -7.90 0.82 10.42
C LEU A 261 -6.95 0.58 9.24
N ALA A 262 -5.89 -0.21 9.43
CA ALA A 262 -4.97 -0.59 8.34
C ALA A 262 -5.64 -1.46 7.25
N MET A 263 -6.72 -2.17 7.58
CA MET A 263 -7.55 -2.90 6.61
C MET A 263 -8.62 -2.00 5.96
N ASN A 264 -8.66 -0.70 6.28
CA ASN A 264 -9.72 0.24 5.89
C ASN A 264 -11.15 -0.22 6.27
N LEU A 265 -11.27 -1.04 7.32
CA LEU A 265 -12.57 -1.54 7.79
C LEU A 265 -13.19 -0.63 8.86
N LEU A 266 -12.38 0.22 9.47
CA LEU A 266 -12.79 1.27 10.40
C LEU A 266 -12.32 2.63 9.88
N VAL A 267 -12.98 3.70 10.34
CA VAL A 267 -12.57 5.09 10.21
C VAL A 267 -12.61 5.77 11.57
N ILE A 268 -11.89 6.88 11.73
CA ILE A 268 -11.92 7.69 12.94
C ILE A 268 -12.80 8.90 12.65
N ASP A 269 -13.86 9.08 13.44
CA ASP A 269 -14.57 10.36 13.50
C ASP A 269 -13.69 11.37 14.25
N ILE A 270 -13.18 12.36 13.52
CA ILE A 270 -12.24 13.37 14.00
C ILE A 270 -12.86 14.25 15.10
N ASP A 271 -14.18 14.45 15.07
CA ASP A 271 -14.86 15.31 16.04
C ASP A 271 -15.08 14.60 17.39
N THR A 272 -15.16 13.27 17.37
CA THR A 272 -15.54 12.48 18.55
C THR A 272 -14.48 11.46 19.02
N ASP A 273 -13.37 11.30 18.28
CA ASP A 273 -12.38 10.22 18.44
C ASP A 273 -13.01 8.81 18.40
N ARG A 274 -14.24 8.70 17.88
CA ARG A 274 -14.98 7.44 17.81
C ARG A 274 -14.47 6.63 16.64
N LEU A 275 -14.30 5.33 16.87
CA LEU A 275 -14.05 4.37 15.81
C LEU A 275 -15.38 3.95 15.22
N GLU A 276 -15.57 4.27 13.96
CA GLU A 276 -16.74 3.88 13.21
C GLU A 276 -16.39 2.78 12.23
N VAL A 277 -17.33 1.87 12.02
CA VAL A 277 -17.23 0.97 10.87
C VAL A 277 -17.27 1.86 9.63
N ASN A 278 -16.28 1.72 8.76
CA ASN A 278 -16.29 2.39 7.47
C ASN A 278 -17.69 2.15 6.83
N PRO A 279 -18.30 3.08 6.09
CA PRO A 279 -19.57 2.83 5.41
C PRO A 279 -19.48 1.81 4.25
N ASP A 280 -18.31 1.60 3.65
CA ASP A 280 -18.09 0.69 2.51
C ASP A 280 -17.59 -0.79 2.77
N PRO A 281 -17.49 -1.33 4.00
CA PRO A 281 -16.92 -2.64 4.27
C PRO A 281 -17.87 -3.78 3.94
N ARG A 282 -19.17 -3.51 3.72
CA ARG A 282 -20.09 -4.52 3.18
C ARG A 282 -19.75 -4.84 1.73
N VAL A 283 -19.50 -3.82 0.89
CA VAL A 283 -18.99 -4.03 -0.47
C VAL A 283 -17.60 -4.67 -0.43
N SER A 284 -16.75 -4.21 0.50
CA SER A 284 -15.38 -4.72 0.62
C SER A 284 -15.29 -6.17 1.13
N LEU A 285 -16.20 -6.67 1.98
CA LEU A 285 -16.15 -8.07 2.48
C LEU A 285 -17.12 -9.01 1.75
N ASP A 286 -18.05 -8.51 0.94
CA ASP A 286 -18.98 -9.33 0.15
C ASP A 286 -18.43 -9.80 -1.20
N ARG A 287 -17.34 -9.18 -1.67
CA ARG A 287 -16.57 -9.66 -2.82
C ARG A 287 -15.80 -10.96 -2.49
N GLU A 288 -15.71 -11.87 -3.47
CA GLU A 288 -14.92 -13.10 -3.34
C GLU A 288 -13.44 -12.75 -3.12
N PHE A 289 -12.79 -13.46 -2.19
CA PHE A 289 -11.40 -13.29 -1.74
C PHE A 289 -11.05 -11.96 -1.07
N ALA A 290 -12.00 -11.05 -0.87
CA ALA A 290 -11.65 -9.71 -0.43
C ALA A 290 -11.10 -9.67 0.99
N SER A 291 -11.60 -10.55 1.87
CA SER A 291 -11.03 -10.75 3.21
C SER A 291 -9.56 -11.18 3.15
N VAL A 292 -9.21 -12.03 2.19
CA VAL A 292 -7.84 -12.54 2.00
C VAL A 292 -6.94 -11.49 1.37
N ARG A 293 -7.47 -10.68 0.43
CA ARG A 293 -6.77 -9.52 -0.12
C ARG A 293 -6.41 -8.51 0.96
N LEU A 294 -7.34 -8.16 1.84
CA LEU A 294 -7.07 -7.28 2.98
C LEU A 294 -6.01 -7.87 3.93
N ALA A 295 -6.01 -9.19 4.13
CA ALA A 295 -4.98 -9.86 4.91
C ALA A 295 -3.58 -9.70 4.27
N PHE A 296 -3.47 -9.82 2.95
CA PHE A 296 -2.21 -9.55 2.24
C PHE A 296 -1.76 -8.10 2.36
N LYS A 297 -2.68 -7.13 2.42
CA LYS A 297 -2.34 -5.72 2.61
C LYS A 297 -1.75 -5.46 3.99
N VAL A 298 -2.33 -6.03 5.06
CA VAL A 298 -1.96 -5.64 6.43
C VAL A 298 -0.81 -6.44 7.02
N VAL A 299 -0.62 -7.72 6.65
CA VAL A 299 0.47 -8.52 7.22
C VAL A 299 1.85 -7.87 7.00
N PRO A 300 2.17 -7.31 5.81
CA PRO A 300 3.38 -6.54 5.59
C PRO A 300 3.47 -5.26 6.45
N LEU A 301 2.41 -4.45 6.55
CA LEU A 301 2.44 -3.09 7.11
C LEU A 301 2.85 -2.99 8.59
N LEU A 302 2.88 -4.12 9.30
CA LEU A 302 3.28 -4.20 10.70
C LEU A 302 4.81 -4.02 10.91
N PHE A 303 5.61 -3.82 9.84
CA PHE A 303 7.08 -4.00 9.89
C PHE A 303 8.03 -2.84 9.41
N SER A 304 7.60 -1.70 8.85
CA SER A 304 8.45 -0.53 8.35
C SER A 304 8.88 0.72 9.25
N ALA A 305 9.63 0.63 10.38
CA ALA A 305 10.16 1.74 11.28
C ALA A 305 10.87 1.22 12.59
N GLU A 306 11.25 2.13 13.49
CA GLU A 306 12.03 1.83 14.71
C GLU A 306 11.37 0.79 15.65
N GLY A 307 12.12 -0.24 16.05
CA GLY A 307 11.62 -1.35 16.90
C GLY A 307 10.95 -2.52 16.15
N ARG A 308 10.69 -2.40 14.83
CA ARG A 308 10.00 -3.43 14.03
C ARG A 308 10.82 -4.67 13.68
N HIS A 309 12.14 -4.66 13.90
CA HIS A 309 12.98 -5.87 13.79
C HIS A 309 12.49 -6.98 14.74
N LEU A 310 11.90 -6.66 15.90
CA LEU A 310 11.33 -7.67 16.81
C LEU A 310 10.06 -8.32 16.23
N GLY A 311 9.19 -7.53 15.60
CA GLY A 311 8.02 -8.05 14.89
C GLY A 311 8.42 -8.95 13.72
N LEU A 312 9.45 -8.57 12.97
CA LEU A 312 10.02 -9.40 11.89
C LEU A 312 10.65 -10.69 12.42
N ILE A 313 11.41 -10.62 13.52
CA ILE A 313 12.00 -11.81 14.17
C ILE A 313 10.88 -12.76 14.62
N ASP A 314 9.83 -12.26 15.26
CA ASP A 314 8.68 -13.04 15.68
C ASP A 314 7.94 -13.68 14.49
N ALA A 315 7.67 -12.92 13.43
CA ALA A 315 7.05 -13.43 12.21
C ALA A 315 7.93 -14.50 11.54
N ALA A 316 9.24 -14.29 11.47
CA ALA A 316 10.19 -15.24 10.90
C ALA A 316 10.32 -16.52 11.75
N ILE A 317 10.38 -16.41 13.08
CA ILE A 317 10.35 -17.58 13.98
C ILE A 317 9.05 -18.36 13.79
N ALA A 318 7.92 -17.67 13.71
CA ALA A 318 6.63 -18.30 13.50
C ALA A 318 6.49 -19.00 12.15
N CYS A 319 7.07 -18.41 11.11
CA CYS A 319 7.10 -18.95 9.76
C CYS A 319 8.04 -20.16 9.63
N ALA A 320 9.31 -20.02 10.03
CA ALA A 320 10.30 -21.07 10.00
C ALA A 320 9.88 -22.27 10.88
N GLY A 321 9.27 -21.97 12.02
CA GLY A 321 8.91 -22.92 13.05
C GLY A 321 10.06 -23.18 14.03
N PRO A 322 9.78 -23.84 15.17
CA PRO A 322 10.68 -23.88 16.32
C PRO A 322 12.06 -24.45 16.01
N LEU A 323 12.11 -25.58 15.30
CA LEU A 323 13.35 -26.28 15.00
C LEU A 323 14.23 -25.50 14.01
N ALA A 324 13.63 -24.99 12.94
CA ALA A 324 14.36 -24.26 11.91
C ALA A 324 14.89 -22.92 12.44
N ALA A 325 14.07 -22.21 13.22
CA ALA A 325 14.49 -20.98 13.90
C ALA A 325 15.62 -21.22 14.91
N ALA A 326 15.51 -22.25 15.74
CA ALA A 326 16.54 -22.64 16.70
C ALA A 326 17.88 -22.98 16.02
N ASN A 327 17.83 -23.70 14.89
CA ASN A 327 19.00 -24.03 14.09
C ASN A 327 19.64 -22.76 13.48
N ALA A 328 18.83 -21.85 12.93
CA ALA A 328 19.30 -20.58 12.38
C ALA A 328 20.02 -19.74 13.44
N LEU A 329 19.44 -19.67 14.65
CA LEU A 329 20.00 -18.93 15.79
C LEU A 329 21.07 -19.70 16.58
N LYS A 330 21.41 -20.92 16.17
CA LYS A 330 22.41 -21.80 16.80
C LYS A 330 22.17 -22.01 18.30
N MET A 331 20.92 -22.24 18.68
CA MET A 331 20.53 -22.48 20.07
C MET A 331 19.49 -23.61 20.21
N PRO A 332 19.31 -24.19 21.41
CA PRO A 332 18.21 -25.12 21.68
C PRO A 332 16.82 -24.48 21.57
N VAL A 333 15.82 -25.23 21.09
CA VAL A 333 14.42 -24.77 20.95
C VAL A 333 13.85 -24.19 22.25
N ASN A 334 14.12 -24.83 23.39
CA ASN A 334 13.64 -24.38 24.69
C ASN A 334 14.29 -23.07 25.19
N GLN A 335 15.27 -22.52 24.47
CA GLN A 335 15.89 -21.23 24.77
C GLN A 335 15.33 -20.09 23.92
N LEU A 336 14.56 -20.37 22.85
CA LEU A 336 14.04 -19.36 21.93
C LEU A 336 13.20 -18.29 22.65
N GLU A 337 12.31 -18.71 23.55
CA GLU A 337 11.47 -17.79 24.32
C GLU A 337 12.29 -16.86 25.21
N GLY A 338 13.23 -17.42 25.99
CA GLY A 338 14.09 -16.63 26.87
C GLY A 338 14.96 -15.67 26.07
N TRP A 339 15.51 -16.11 24.95
CA TRP A 339 16.30 -15.30 24.05
C TRP A 339 15.48 -14.14 23.46
N PHE A 340 14.28 -14.40 22.95
CA PHE A 340 13.42 -13.37 22.38
C PHE A 340 13.01 -12.32 23.43
N LYS A 341 12.66 -12.78 24.65
CA LYS A 341 12.36 -11.89 25.78
C LYS A 341 13.53 -10.99 26.18
N LEU A 342 14.77 -11.49 26.11
CA LEU A 342 15.96 -10.68 26.34
C LEU A 342 16.11 -9.58 25.27
N ARG A 343 15.92 -9.91 23.99
CA ARG A 343 15.96 -8.92 22.90
C ARG A 343 14.89 -7.84 23.03
N MET A 344 13.68 -8.20 23.46
CA MET A 344 12.64 -7.21 23.77
C MET A 344 13.06 -6.25 24.90
N ALA A 345 13.83 -6.72 25.88
CA ALA A 345 14.29 -5.90 27.01
C ALA A 345 15.43 -4.93 26.62
N GLU A 346 16.13 -5.19 25.52
CA GLU A 346 17.25 -4.37 25.01
C GLU A 346 16.79 -3.12 24.22
N VAL A 347 15.52 -3.07 23.79
CA VAL A 347 14.97 -1.90 23.09
C VAL A 347 14.79 -0.74 24.09
N PRO A 348 15.46 0.42 23.89
CA PRO A 348 15.41 1.54 24.80
C PRO A 348 13.97 1.97 25.11
N ARG A 349 13.65 2.13 26.40
CA ARG A 349 12.37 2.68 26.87
C ARG A 349 12.36 4.21 26.71
N VAL A 350 12.65 4.74 25.53
CA VAL A 350 12.48 6.17 25.26
C VAL A 350 10.99 6.38 25.00
N GLY A 351 10.26 6.89 25.99
CA GLY A 351 8.80 7.06 25.90
C GLY A 351 8.06 5.74 25.68
N ASN A 352 7.78 5.01 26.76
CA ASN A 352 6.88 3.83 26.84
C ASN A 352 6.64 2.99 25.55
N THR A 353 7.01 1.71 25.62
CA THR A 353 6.34 0.58 24.94
C THR A 353 6.57 0.28 23.45
N VAL A 354 7.36 1.03 22.68
CA VAL A 354 7.51 0.82 21.21
C VAL A 354 7.87 -0.63 20.79
N GLY A 355 8.88 -1.26 21.41
CA GLY A 355 9.28 -2.64 21.04
C GLY A 355 8.23 -3.71 21.36
N LEU A 356 7.56 -3.60 22.51
CA LEU A 356 6.46 -4.50 22.89
C LEU A 356 5.22 -4.24 22.02
N HIS A 357 5.00 -2.99 21.63
CA HIS A 357 3.92 -2.59 20.75
C HIS A 357 4.02 -3.33 19.41
N HIS A 358 5.17 -3.32 18.73
CA HIS A 358 5.28 -3.95 17.41
C HIS A 358 5.12 -5.46 17.45
N TYR A 359 5.69 -6.14 18.45
CA TYR A 359 5.40 -7.56 18.69
C TYR A 359 3.90 -7.78 18.93
N SER A 360 3.29 -6.97 19.80
CA SER A 360 1.87 -7.12 20.14
C SER A 360 0.96 -6.88 18.94
N LEU A 361 1.32 -5.96 18.05
CA LEU A 361 0.58 -5.66 16.82
C LEU A 361 0.71 -6.81 15.81
N SER A 362 1.94 -7.30 15.57
CA SER A 362 2.20 -8.50 14.74
C SER A 362 1.41 -9.72 15.21
N TYR A 363 1.46 -10.00 16.51
CA TYR A 363 0.75 -11.12 17.10
C TYR A 363 -0.79 -10.95 17.02
N VAL A 364 -1.31 -9.79 17.42
CA VAL A 364 -2.75 -9.50 17.40
C VAL A 364 -3.30 -9.54 15.98
N ALA A 365 -2.57 -9.02 14.98
CA ALA A 365 -2.98 -9.10 13.59
C ALA A 365 -3.14 -10.56 13.12
N ARG A 366 -2.15 -11.42 13.37
CA ARG A 366 -2.22 -12.85 13.02
C ARG A 366 -3.38 -13.56 13.73
N GLN A 367 -3.76 -13.12 14.93
CA GLN A 367 -4.92 -13.64 15.68
C GLN A 367 -6.27 -13.13 15.12
N VAL A 368 -6.37 -11.84 14.76
CA VAL A 368 -7.53 -11.27 14.06
C VAL A 368 -7.76 -12.04 12.76
N LEU A 369 -6.68 -12.27 12.00
CA LEU A 369 -6.68 -13.04 10.77
C LEU A 369 -6.96 -14.55 10.97
N GLY A 370 -6.95 -15.05 12.22
CA GLY A 370 -7.22 -16.44 12.53
C GLY A 370 -6.14 -17.42 12.06
N ILE A 371 -4.91 -16.92 11.86
CA ILE A 371 -3.79 -17.71 11.33
C ILE A 371 -2.75 -18.10 12.38
N GLN A 372 -2.80 -17.47 13.57
CA GLN A 372 -1.98 -17.82 14.73
C GLN A 372 -2.61 -18.97 15.53
N VAL A 373 -1.80 -19.97 15.88
CA VAL A 373 -2.21 -21.19 16.60
C VAL A 373 -1.67 -21.24 18.01
N ALA A 374 -0.44 -20.79 18.24
CA ALA A 374 0.20 -20.83 19.54
C ALA A 374 -0.07 -19.54 20.35
N PRO A 375 -0.11 -19.62 21.69
CA PRO A 375 -0.15 -18.46 22.58
C PRO A 375 1.07 -17.53 22.40
N PRO A 376 0.99 -16.27 22.84
CA PRO A 376 2.11 -15.35 22.71
C PRO A 376 3.30 -15.86 23.54
N PHE A 377 4.51 -15.60 23.06
CA PHE A 377 5.78 -16.00 23.67
C PHE A 377 6.05 -17.51 23.78
N VAL A 378 5.19 -18.39 23.26
CA VAL A 378 5.39 -19.84 23.30
C VAL A 378 5.97 -20.32 21.97
N PHE A 379 7.28 -20.28 21.80
CA PHE A 379 7.96 -20.55 20.52
C PHE A 379 8.38 -22.02 20.30
N ASP A 380 8.08 -22.93 21.21
CA ASP A 380 8.41 -24.36 21.11
C ASP A 380 7.31 -25.19 20.41
N ARG A 381 6.24 -24.53 19.96
CA ARG A 381 5.08 -25.14 19.28
C ARG A 381 4.93 -24.66 17.85
N VAL A 382 4.07 -25.35 17.08
CA VAL A 382 3.62 -24.87 15.78
C VAL A 382 2.91 -23.52 15.97
N GLN A 383 3.44 -22.47 15.36
CA GLN A 383 2.97 -21.09 15.56
C GLN A 383 1.80 -20.73 14.66
N LEU A 384 1.85 -21.15 13.40
CA LEU A 384 0.91 -20.75 12.36
C LEU A 384 0.13 -21.96 11.85
N THR A 385 -1.08 -21.70 11.36
CA THR A 385 -1.78 -22.66 10.49
C THR A 385 -0.99 -22.87 9.20
N THR A 386 -1.25 -23.95 8.47
CA THR A 386 -0.62 -24.20 7.15
C THR A 386 -0.77 -22.98 6.23
N THR A 387 -1.98 -22.43 6.12
CA THR A 387 -2.20 -21.24 5.28
C THR A 387 -1.65 -19.96 5.89
N GLY A 388 -1.64 -19.85 7.22
CA GLY A 388 -0.96 -18.76 7.93
C GLY A 388 0.52 -18.69 7.60
N LYS A 389 1.17 -19.84 7.47
CA LYS A 389 2.57 -19.93 7.05
C LYS A 389 2.75 -19.36 5.64
N LEU A 390 1.88 -19.67 4.69
CA LEU A 390 1.95 -19.12 3.33
C LEU A 390 1.79 -17.60 3.31
N LEU A 391 0.79 -17.06 4.02
CA LEU A 391 0.57 -15.60 4.10
C LEU A 391 1.79 -14.88 4.70
N VAL A 392 2.37 -15.43 5.77
CA VAL A 392 3.54 -14.84 6.43
C VAL A 392 4.80 -15.02 5.55
N GLN A 393 4.97 -16.14 4.85
CA GLN A 393 6.06 -16.32 3.88
C GLN A 393 6.02 -15.27 2.77
N TRP A 394 4.85 -15.01 2.21
CA TRP A 394 4.66 -13.99 1.19
C TRP A 394 5.05 -12.60 1.71
N ALA A 395 4.57 -12.23 2.89
CA ALA A 395 4.91 -10.96 3.51
C ALA A 395 6.42 -10.83 3.80
N LEU A 396 7.04 -11.87 4.36
CA LEU A 396 8.48 -11.89 4.64
C LEU A 396 9.32 -11.79 3.36
N ARG A 397 8.88 -12.40 2.25
CA ARG A 397 9.56 -12.28 0.94
C ARG A 397 9.55 -10.83 0.45
N ARG A 398 8.40 -10.16 0.48
CA ARG A 398 8.26 -8.74 0.11
C ARG A 398 9.17 -7.84 0.96
N TYR A 399 9.31 -8.13 2.25
CA TYR A 399 10.27 -7.43 3.13
C TYR A 399 11.73 -7.75 2.85
N SER A 400 12.06 -9.00 2.52
CA SER A 400 13.44 -9.41 2.25
C SER A 400 14.02 -8.72 1.01
N GLY A 401 13.21 -8.48 -0.03
CA GLY A 401 13.61 -7.74 -1.22
C GLY A 401 13.99 -6.29 -0.91
N ARG A 402 13.27 -5.65 0.02
CA ARG A 402 13.58 -4.28 0.50
C ARG A 402 14.85 -4.23 1.37
N LEU A 403 15.12 -5.26 2.16
CA LEU A 403 16.35 -5.35 2.97
C LEU A 403 17.63 -5.55 2.15
N THR A 404 17.54 -6.11 0.94
CA THR A 404 18.66 -6.27 0.00
C THR A 404 18.93 -5.04 -0.88
N ALA A 405 18.00 -4.09 -0.92
CA ALA A 405 18.13 -2.83 -1.66
C ALA A 405 18.77 -1.69 -0.83
N LEU A 406 18.99 -1.93 0.47
CA LEU A 406 19.77 -1.11 1.42
C LEU A 406 21.18 -1.69 1.60
#